data_AF-A0A0C3CLB7-F1
#
_entry.id   AF-A0A0C3CLB7-F1
#
_cell.length_a   1.000
_cell.length_b   1.000
_cell.length_c   1.000
_cell.angle_alpha   90.00
_cell.angle_beta   90.00
_cell.angle_gamma   90.00
#
_symmetry.space_group_name_H-M   'P 1'
#
loop_
_entity.id
_entity.type
_entity.pdbx_description
1 polymer ?
#
loop_
_entity_poly.entity_id
_entity_poly.type
_entity_poly.pdbx_seq_one_letter_code
_entity_poly.pdbx_strand_id
1 'polypeptide(L)'
;MSDCSDAFGQGPRILDDAKLQGLHKHFHPRKQLRKLLRDGIVRWAVTALVILSLYLTLWRYSAKEVMSQTEKLEFNALVTGLSIALGLSIASSLKEIALEARWWILSRRKRSLHEVDLILNADSPAHLFRLLMVSRKANVILVVLLWLLLNLGAQIGVALLGLAYSVDTANTVGLTVNGSVTIPDMSALATPNSVSGPHSNIEDERALQYIANSFGVVAVALGYDDIDNMPQPRTLFSWENAAMYVGDNYTEYVFYDSSPDGSTSIATDRTMNSTGLCNSWPVVDGGDGSKSNITITVNSRGDRENIYIPVTAGLDQTTYFTYPSKSCGDGCSIITALEASNEAPFYYECNVTVTNVNNALRPEHEVASSLRTLAASAIALQGYISSSVTNDTGLQFHTYPAEYTYGTAQNGSAEDMGLQIAEFAMGVIAVAAQNNPQITVPGDQPYAGLTLNVSQWKYVHLILGLTAGLQFILFLVAAFISNQAIVKDRSHLAVARLLRPFVDQLGSSGSIATGKDISDAFGHEAKFIYSVDQAWQGDLLRLNMGQQKPVRRFPKGLYD
;
A
#
# COMPACT_ATOMS: atom_id res chain seq x y z
N MET A 1 55.52 -80.53 41.03
CA MET A 1 54.96 -79.15 41.10
C MET A 1 54.09 -78.99 39.86
N SER A 2 52.89 -79.54 39.98
CA SER A 2 51.81 -79.52 39.00
C SER A 2 50.70 -78.63 39.57
N ASP A 3 49.87 -78.12 38.67
CA ASP A 3 48.67 -77.29 38.86
C ASP A 3 48.86 -75.78 38.87
N CYS A 4 48.61 -75.21 37.68
CA CYS A 4 47.78 -74.01 37.52
C CYS A 4 47.26 -73.97 36.08
N SER A 5 46.32 -74.87 35.78
CA SER A 5 45.35 -74.69 34.71
C SER A 5 43.99 -74.45 35.36
N ASP A 6 43.15 -73.66 34.69
CA ASP A 6 41.74 -73.38 34.99
C ASP A 6 41.42 -72.11 35.80
N ALA A 7 41.56 -70.95 35.15
CA ALA A 7 40.76 -69.75 35.48
C ALA A 7 40.70 -68.74 34.31
N PHE A 8 40.33 -69.17 33.10
CA PHE A 8 39.89 -68.24 32.05
C PHE A 8 38.54 -68.70 31.49
N GLY A 9 37.49 -68.38 32.23
CA GLY A 9 36.12 -68.59 31.80
C GLY A 9 35.21 -67.53 32.40
N GLN A 10 34.59 -66.75 31.51
CA GLN A 10 33.49 -65.79 31.74
C GLN A 10 33.91 -64.33 32.00
N GLY A 11 34.15 -63.60 30.90
CA GLY A 11 33.99 -62.14 30.90
C GLY A 11 32.51 -61.75 31.15
N PRO A 12 32.24 -60.54 31.62
CA PRO A 12 30.92 -60.14 32.11
C PRO A 12 29.89 -60.16 30.98
N ARG A 13 28.83 -60.99 31.12
CA ARG A 13 27.61 -60.87 30.30
C ARG A 13 26.80 -59.70 30.85
N ILE A 14 26.86 -58.54 30.18
CA ILE A 14 26.33 -57.25 30.68
C ILE A 14 24.79 -57.12 30.51
N LEU A 15 24.12 -58.00 29.77
CA LEU A 15 22.64 -58.03 29.68
C LEU A 15 22.11 -59.46 29.63
N ASP A 16 21.05 -59.73 30.41
CA ASP A 16 20.29 -60.98 30.36
C ASP A 16 19.59 -61.16 29.00
N ASP A 17 19.51 -62.40 28.52
CA ASP A 17 18.89 -62.77 27.24
C ASP A 17 17.43 -62.29 27.13
N ALA A 18 16.70 -62.21 28.25
CA ALA A 18 15.34 -61.67 28.29
C ALA A 18 15.28 -60.17 27.94
N LYS A 19 16.27 -59.38 28.35
CA LYS A 19 16.36 -57.94 28.01
C LYS A 19 16.75 -57.74 26.55
N LEU A 20 17.60 -58.62 26.01
CA LEU A 20 17.97 -58.61 24.60
C LEU A 20 16.78 -58.99 23.70
N GLN A 21 16.00 -60.00 24.08
CA GLN A 21 14.78 -60.38 23.37
C GLN A 21 13.71 -59.28 23.38
N GLY A 22 13.66 -58.45 24.43
CA GLY A 22 12.78 -57.28 24.51
C GLY A 22 13.12 -56.13 23.54
N LEU A 23 14.28 -56.18 22.86
CA LEU A 23 14.68 -55.19 21.85
C LEU A 23 14.13 -55.51 20.46
N HIS A 24 13.68 -56.75 20.21
CA HIS A 24 13.11 -57.13 18.93
C HIS A 24 11.83 -56.33 18.64
N LYS A 25 11.75 -55.72 17.45
CA LYS A 25 10.60 -54.90 17.06
C LYS A 25 9.87 -55.50 15.87
N HIS A 26 8.54 -55.56 15.98
CA HIS A 26 7.69 -56.01 14.89
C HIS A 26 7.47 -54.88 13.88
N PHE A 27 7.96 -55.06 12.66
CA PHE A 27 7.82 -54.05 11.60
C PHE A 27 6.48 -54.20 10.89
N HIS A 28 5.69 -53.12 10.91
CA HIS A 28 4.43 -53.01 10.15
C HIS A 28 4.48 -51.83 9.18
N PRO A 29 4.53 -52.06 7.86
CA PRO A 29 4.58 -50.98 6.86
C PRO A 29 3.42 -49.98 7.00
N ARG A 30 2.20 -50.44 7.31
CA ARG A 30 1.05 -49.52 7.50
C ARG A 30 1.22 -48.61 8.73
N LYS A 31 1.80 -49.11 9.82
CA LYS A 31 2.04 -48.32 11.04
C LYS A 31 3.17 -47.31 10.82
N GLN A 32 4.25 -47.71 10.12
CA GLN A 32 5.34 -46.79 9.77
C GLN A 32 4.84 -45.67 8.85
N LEU A 33 4.09 -46.00 7.79
CA LEU A 33 3.53 -44.99 6.89
C LEU A 33 2.63 -43.99 7.64
N ARG A 34 1.75 -44.48 8.54
CA ARG A 34 0.88 -43.59 9.34
C ARG A 34 1.70 -42.65 10.24
N LYS A 35 2.78 -43.15 10.83
CA LYS A 35 3.71 -42.35 11.64
C LYS A 35 4.39 -41.28 10.79
N LEU A 36 4.97 -41.65 9.65
CA LEU A 36 5.64 -40.72 8.72
C LEU A 36 4.68 -39.66 8.18
N LEU A 37 3.47 -40.05 7.78
CA LEU A 37 2.45 -39.11 7.32
C LEU A 37 2.02 -38.14 8.42
N ARG A 38 1.79 -38.62 9.64
CA ARG A 38 1.42 -37.75 10.77
C ARG A 38 2.54 -36.75 11.06
N ASP A 39 3.77 -37.22 11.17
CA ASP A 39 4.92 -36.36 11.50
C ASP A 39 5.18 -35.34 10.36
N GLY A 40 4.99 -35.73 9.10
CA GLY A 40 5.04 -34.83 7.94
C GLY A 40 3.91 -33.81 7.89
N ILE A 41 2.66 -34.22 8.16
CA ILE A 41 1.49 -33.32 8.20
C ILE A 41 1.64 -32.26 9.29
N VAL A 42 2.15 -32.61 10.46
CA VAL A 42 2.38 -31.65 11.55
C VAL A 42 3.37 -30.57 11.10
N ARG A 43 4.50 -30.95 10.48
CA ARG A 43 5.50 -29.98 9.97
C ARG A 43 4.92 -29.10 8.86
N TRP A 44 4.17 -29.70 7.94
CA TRP A 44 3.51 -28.96 6.86
C TRP A 44 2.46 -27.98 7.41
N ALA A 45 1.67 -28.39 8.41
CA ALA A 45 0.68 -27.53 9.05
C ALA A 45 1.32 -26.32 9.74
N VAL A 46 2.50 -26.48 10.35
CA VAL A 46 3.28 -25.35 10.89
C VAL A 46 3.66 -24.37 9.76
N THR A 47 4.19 -24.86 8.64
CA THR A 47 4.49 -23.98 7.49
C THR A 47 3.23 -23.30 6.96
N ALA A 48 2.13 -24.03 6.82
CA ALA A 48 0.86 -23.49 6.32
C ALA A 48 0.32 -22.38 7.24
N LEU A 49 0.46 -22.53 8.56
CA LEU A 49 0.06 -21.52 9.53
C LEU A 49 0.90 -20.25 9.42
N VAL A 50 2.22 -20.37 9.23
CA VAL A 50 3.10 -19.22 9.01
C VAL A 50 2.75 -18.52 7.69
N ILE A 51 2.52 -19.27 6.62
CA ILE A 51 2.09 -18.75 5.32
C ILE A 51 0.76 -17.99 5.44
N LEU A 52 -0.21 -18.58 6.14
CA LEU A 52 -1.51 -17.94 6.37
C LEU A 52 -1.36 -16.64 7.16
N SER A 53 -0.54 -16.66 8.23
CA SER A 53 -0.29 -15.47 9.06
C SER A 53 0.36 -14.34 8.24
N LEU A 54 1.31 -14.69 7.37
CA LEU A 54 1.98 -13.75 6.49
C LEU A 54 1.02 -13.18 5.44
N TYR A 55 0.18 -14.03 4.84
CA TYR A 55 -0.85 -13.60 3.89
C TYR A 55 -1.86 -12.65 4.53
N LEU A 56 -2.35 -12.98 5.73
CA LEU A 56 -3.30 -12.14 6.47
C LEU A 56 -2.67 -10.80 6.88
N THR A 57 -1.38 -10.79 7.21
CA THR A 57 -0.66 -9.54 7.52
C THR A 57 -0.61 -8.63 6.28
N LEU A 58 -0.19 -9.17 5.13
CA LEU A 58 -0.17 -8.39 3.88
C LEU A 58 -1.56 -7.88 3.52
N TRP A 59 -2.58 -8.73 3.58
CA TRP A 59 -3.95 -8.36 3.24
C TRP A 59 -4.53 -7.28 4.17
N ARG A 60 -4.36 -7.44 5.49
CA ARG A 60 -4.88 -6.49 6.48
C ARG A 60 -4.26 -5.10 6.33
N TYR A 61 -2.96 -5.02 6.10
CA TYR A 61 -2.28 -3.72 5.94
C TYR A 61 -2.50 -3.14 4.53
N SER A 62 -2.72 -3.95 3.50
CA SER A 62 -3.09 -3.45 2.16
C SER A 62 -4.51 -2.90 2.08
N ALA A 63 -5.39 -3.34 2.99
CA ALA A 63 -6.77 -2.85 3.06
C ALA A 63 -6.89 -1.54 3.85
N LYS A 64 -5.82 -1.09 4.52
CA LYS A 64 -5.80 0.21 5.18
C LYS A 64 -5.51 1.29 4.16
N GLU A 65 -6.39 2.29 4.11
CA GLU A 65 -6.21 3.44 3.23
C GLU A 65 -5.01 4.30 3.63
N VAL A 66 -4.71 4.43 4.93
CA VAL A 66 -3.53 5.14 5.42
C VAL A 66 -2.96 4.42 6.65
N MET A 67 -1.64 4.41 6.75
CA MET A 67 -0.87 3.89 7.87
C MET A 67 0.00 4.98 8.48
N SER A 68 0.06 5.00 9.81
CA SER A 68 1.01 5.79 10.59
C SER A 68 2.42 5.19 10.58
N GLN A 69 3.41 5.96 11.07
CA GLN A 69 4.79 5.47 11.22
C GLN A 69 4.88 4.30 12.20
N THR A 70 4.08 4.31 13.27
CA THR A 70 4.04 3.21 14.24
C THR A 70 3.53 1.92 13.59
N GLU A 71 2.46 2.01 12.79
CA GLU A 71 1.91 0.86 12.08
C GLU A 71 2.87 0.33 11.01
N LYS A 72 3.66 1.20 10.37
CA LYS A 72 4.75 0.77 9.47
C LYS A 72 5.79 -0.08 10.20
N LEU A 73 6.20 0.34 11.40
CA LEU A 73 7.18 -0.41 12.19
C LEU A 73 6.63 -1.78 12.60
N GLU A 74 5.37 -1.85 13.02
CA GLU A 74 4.68 -3.11 13.33
C GLU A 74 4.61 -4.03 12.11
N PHE A 75 4.18 -3.49 10.96
CA PHE A 75 4.10 -4.23 9.70
C PHE A 75 5.47 -4.81 9.31
N ASN A 76 6.50 -3.97 9.31
CA ASN A 76 7.86 -4.41 8.96
C ASN A 76 8.38 -5.48 9.91
N ALA A 77 8.12 -5.36 11.22
CA ALA A 77 8.52 -6.36 12.20
C ALA A 77 7.80 -7.70 11.97
N LEU A 78 6.47 -7.67 11.74
CA LEU A 78 5.66 -8.85 11.49
C LEU A 78 6.07 -9.58 10.21
N VAL A 79 6.16 -8.87 9.08
CA VAL A 79 6.53 -9.47 7.79
C VAL A 79 7.94 -10.04 7.84
N THR A 80 8.90 -9.32 8.42
CA THR A 80 10.28 -9.82 8.57
C THR A 80 10.33 -11.07 9.44
N GLY A 81 9.69 -11.04 10.63
CA GLY A 81 9.66 -12.17 11.56
C GLY A 81 8.99 -13.41 10.96
N LEU A 82 7.84 -13.24 10.30
CA LEU A 82 7.12 -14.32 9.63
C LEU A 82 7.89 -14.89 8.44
N SER A 83 8.61 -14.06 7.68
CA SER A 83 9.46 -14.50 6.57
C SER A 83 10.64 -15.34 7.06
N ILE A 84 11.30 -14.94 8.16
CA ILE A 84 12.36 -15.74 8.79
C ILE A 84 11.80 -17.07 9.30
N ALA A 85 10.67 -17.05 9.99
CA ALA A 85 10.00 -18.26 10.47
C ALA A 85 9.64 -19.21 9.32
N LEU A 86 9.16 -18.67 8.19
CA LEU A 86 8.85 -19.43 6.99
C LEU A 86 10.11 -20.10 6.42
N GLY A 87 11.20 -19.34 6.24
CA GLY A 87 12.47 -19.86 5.77
C GLY A 87 13.03 -20.99 6.64
N LEU A 88 12.97 -20.83 7.97
CA LEU A 88 13.39 -21.84 8.94
C LEU A 88 12.50 -23.09 8.90
N SER A 89 11.17 -22.91 8.78
CA SER A 89 10.22 -24.04 8.69
C SER A 89 10.47 -24.88 7.44
N ILE A 90 10.71 -24.23 6.30
CA ILE A 90 11.02 -24.92 5.03
C ILE A 90 12.34 -25.68 5.16
N ALA A 91 13.41 -25.03 5.62
CA ALA A 91 14.73 -25.65 5.77
C ALA A 91 14.67 -26.87 6.71
N SER A 92 13.97 -26.73 7.85
CA SER A 92 13.74 -27.81 8.80
C SER A 92 12.96 -28.97 8.15
N SER A 93 11.87 -28.67 7.46
CA SER A 93 11.05 -29.70 6.79
C SER A 93 11.83 -30.44 5.71
N LEU A 94 12.61 -29.74 4.88
CA LEU A 94 13.44 -30.36 3.85
C LEU A 94 14.50 -31.26 4.50
N LYS A 95 15.23 -30.78 5.50
CA LYS A 95 16.20 -31.58 6.26
C LYS A 95 15.59 -32.91 6.73
N GLU A 96 14.37 -32.87 7.26
CA GLU A 96 13.71 -34.08 7.74
C GLU A 96 13.28 -35.03 6.63
N ILE A 97 12.79 -34.48 5.51
CA ILE A 97 12.47 -35.27 4.32
C ILE A 97 13.71 -36.02 3.81
N ALA A 98 14.89 -35.37 3.79
CA ALA A 98 16.15 -36.02 3.42
C ALA A 98 16.55 -37.14 4.40
N LEU A 99 16.41 -36.90 5.70
CA LEU A 99 16.72 -37.86 6.75
C LEU A 99 15.83 -39.11 6.72
N GLU A 100 14.56 -38.96 6.33
CA GLU A 100 13.63 -40.08 6.15
C GLU A 100 13.96 -40.84 4.86
N ALA A 101 14.20 -40.12 3.75
CA ALA A 101 14.49 -40.70 2.44
C ALA A 101 15.83 -41.45 2.38
N ARG A 102 16.82 -41.09 3.21
CA ARG A 102 18.19 -41.68 3.16
C ARG A 102 18.18 -43.20 3.27
N TRP A 103 17.28 -43.77 4.08
CA TRP A 103 17.19 -45.22 4.28
C TRP A 103 16.73 -45.95 3.02
N TRP A 104 15.78 -45.35 2.30
CA TRP A 104 15.36 -45.86 1.00
C TRP A 104 16.46 -45.70 -0.06
N ILE A 105 17.16 -44.58 -0.06
CA ILE A 105 18.29 -44.30 -0.98
C ILE A 105 19.41 -45.33 -0.79
N LEU A 106 19.69 -45.72 0.46
CA LEU A 106 20.69 -46.72 0.84
C LEU A 106 20.24 -48.17 0.55
N SER A 107 18.94 -48.45 0.51
CA SER A 107 18.44 -49.81 0.25
C SER A 107 18.39 -50.21 -1.22
N ARG A 108 18.46 -49.23 -2.13
CA ARG A 108 18.22 -49.45 -3.56
C ARG A 108 19.44 -49.95 -4.33
N ARG A 109 20.65 -49.54 -3.94
CA ARG A 109 21.87 -49.80 -4.71
C ARG A 109 23.08 -49.94 -3.79
N LYS A 110 24.05 -50.75 -4.20
CA LYS A 110 25.35 -50.84 -3.52
C LYS A 110 26.16 -49.55 -3.75
N ARG A 111 26.77 -49.00 -2.70
CA ARG A 111 27.53 -47.74 -2.67
C ARG A 111 28.85 -47.91 -1.92
N SER A 112 29.84 -47.06 -2.19
CA SER A 112 31.10 -47.10 -1.40
C SER A 112 30.84 -46.64 0.04
N LEU A 113 31.71 -47.02 0.98
CA LEU A 113 31.55 -46.64 2.39
C LEU A 113 31.54 -45.11 2.58
N HIS A 114 32.37 -44.39 1.82
CA HIS A 114 32.35 -42.92 1.78
C HIS A 114 31.02 -42.33 1.29
N GLU A 115 30.42 -42.90 0.23
CA GLU A 115 29.09 -42.49 -0.24
C GLU A 115 28.02 -42.75 0.83
N VAL A 116 28.13 -43.89 1.55
CA VAL A 116 27.20 -44.27 2.62
C VAL A 116 27.29 -43.31 3.81
N ASP A 117 28.49 -42.98 4.28
CA ASP A 117 28.70 -42.05 5.38
C ASP A 117 28.14 -40.65 5.08
N LEU A 118 28.40 -40.15 3.87
CA LEU A 118 27.85 -38.87 3.41
C LEU A 118 26.31 -38.87 3.30
N ILE A 119 25.69 -39.98 2.92
CA ILE A 119 24.22 -40.12 2.87
C ILE A 119 23.62 -40.27 4.27
N LEU A 120 24.33 -40.91 5.20
CA LEU A 120 23.92 -40.98 6.59
C LEU A 120 23.94 -39.57 7.22
N ASN A 121 24.93 -38.74 6.88
CA ASN A 121 25.04 -37.33 7.29
C ASN A 121 24.34 -36.35 6.33
N ALA A 122 23.27 -36.78 5.64
CA ALA A 122 22.49 -35.95 4.72
C ALA A 122 21.71 -34.81 5.41
N ASP A 123 21.78 -34.73 6.73
CA ASP A 123 21.17 -33.67 7.54
C ASP A 123 21.95 -32.34 7.44
N SER A 124 23.17 -32.40 6.92
CA SER A 124 24.05 -31.26 6.68
C SER A 124 24.17 -30.95 5.18
N PRO A 125 23.82 -29.72 4.73
CA PRO A 125 24.00 -29.34 3.32
C PRO A 125 25.47 -29.34 2.89
N ALA A 126 26.41 -29.13 3.83
CA ALA A 126 27.84 -29.21 3.56
C ALA A 126 28.28 -30.64 3.19
N HIS A 127 27.71 -31.66 3.81
CA HIS A 127 27.99 -33.06 3.48
C HIS A 127 27.35 -33.47 2.15
N LEU A 128 26.16 -32.94 1.83
CA LEU A 128 25.56 -33.08 0.51
C LEU A 128 26.40 -32.42 -0.58
N PHE A 129 26.94 -31.23 -0.33
CA PHE A 129 27.85 -30.57 -1.27
C PHE A 129 29.16 -31.35 -1.45
N ARG A 130 29.74 -31.90 -0.38
CA ARG A 130 30.88 -32.83 -0.48
C ARG A 130 30.54 -34.08 -1.29
N LEU A 131 29.33 -34.64 -1.13
CA LEU A 131 28.85 -35.77 -1.92
C LEU A 131 28.77 -35.45 -3.41
N LEU A 132 28.40 -34.21 -3.77
CA LEU A 132 28.42 -33.72 -5.16
C LEU A 132 29.84 -33.78 -5.75
N MET A 133 30.86 -33.37 -4.98
CA MET A 133 32.26 -33.35 -5.42
C MET A 133 32.89 -34.74 -5.53
N VAL A 134 32.49 -35.68 -4.67
CA VAL A 134 33.13 -37.01 -4.60
C VAL A 134 32.42 -38.05 -5.47
N SER A 135 31.10 -37.92 -5.68
CA SER A 135 30.38 -38.93 -6.48
C SER A 135 30.72 -38.81 -7.97
N ARG A 136 31.07 -39.93 -8.61
CA ARG A 136 31.31 -40.00 -10.07
C ARG A 136 30.05 -40.31 -10.89
N LYS A 137 28.89 -40.47 -10.24
CA LYS A 137 27.65 -40.94 -10.88
C LYS A 137 26.72 -39.77 -11.17
N ALA A 138 26.45 -39.52 -12.45
CA ALA A 138 25.57 -38.43 -12.92
C ALA A 138 24.20 -38.39 -12.21
N ASN A 139 23.57 -39.54 -11.97
CA ASN A 139 22.27 -39.59 -11.30
C ASN A 139 22.31 -39.13 -9.83
N VAL A 140 23.41 -39.40 -9.11
CA VAL A 140 23.56 -38.96 -7.71
C VAL A 140 23.82 -37.46 -7.69
N ILE A 141 24.69 -36.99 -8.59
CA ILE A 141 25.00 -35.56 -8.78
C ILE A 141 23.72 -34.78 -9.06
N LEU A 142 22.90 -35.22 -10.01
CA LEU A 142 21.66 -34.54 -10.39
C LEU A 142 20.67 -34.45 -9.22
N VAL A 143 20.47 -35.54 -8.47
CA VAL A 143 19.55 -35.54 -7.32
C VAL A 143 20.05 -34.62 -6.21
N VAL A 144 21.34 -34.65 -5.89
CA VAL A 144 21.94 -33.78 -4.87
C VAL A 144 21.88 -32.32 -5.29
N LEU A 145 22.20 -32.02 -6.56
CA LEU A 145 22.14 -30.67 -7.11
C LEU A 145 20.71 -30.14 -7.11
N LEU A 146 19.73 -30.93 -7.56
CA LEU A 146 18.32 -30.58 -7.48
C LEU A 146 17.89 -30.30 -6.04
N TRP A 147 18.34 -31.10 -5.08
CA TRP A 147 18.03 -30.92 -3.67
C TRP A 147 18.61 -29.62 -3.11
N LEU A 148 19.87 -29.30 -3.43
CA LEU A 148 20.52 -28.05 -3.02
C LEU A 148 19.85 -26.83 -3.67
N LEU A 149 19.53 -26.89 -4.97
CA LEU A 149 18.79 -25.85 -5.68
C LEU A 149 17.40 -25.63 -5.09
N LEU A 150 16.72 -26.69 -4.66
CA LEU A 150 15.41 -26.58 -4.03
C LEU A 150 15.50 -25.87 -2.67
N ASN A 151 16.50 -26.20 -1.86
CA ASN A 151 16.75 -25.51 -0.59
C ASN A 151 17.10 -24.03 -0.79
N LEU A 152 17.99 -23.74 -1.75
CA LEU A 152 18.40 -22.36 -2.06
C LEU A 152 17.26 -21.56 -2.68
N GLY A 153 16.57 -22.14 -3.67
CA GLY A 153 15.46 -21.52 -4.37
C GLY A 153 14.29 -21.21 -3.45
N ALA A 154 14.01 -22.06 -2.46
CA ALA A 154 12.99 -21.77 -1.45
C ALA A 154 13.35 -20.55 -0.59
N GLN A 155 14.61 -20.40 -0.17
CA GLN A 155 15.05 -19.23 0.59
C GLN A 155 15.02 -17.95 -0.26
N ILE A 156 15.44 -18.04 -1.53
CA ILE A 156 15.33 -16.92 -2.48
C ILE A 156 13.87 -16.54 -2.67
N GLY A 157 12.97 -17.50 -2.86
CA GLY A 157 11.53 -17.24 -3.02
C GLY A 157 10.93 -16.48 -1.83
N VAL A 158 11.29 -16.87 -0.60
CA VAL A 158 10.87 -16.15 0.62
C VAL A 158 11.45 -14.74 0.66
N ALA A 159 12.70 -14.54 0.28
CA ALA A 159 13.31 -13.21 0.24
C ALA A 159 12.66 -12.31 -0.84
N LEU A 160 12.31 -12.87 -2.00
CA LEU A 160 11.64 -12.14 -3.08
C LEU A 160 10.22 -11.69 -2.72
N LEU A 161 9.61 -12.26 -1.67
CA LEU A 161 8.34 -11.77 -1.15
C LEU A 161 8.44 -10.30 -0.69
N GLY A 162 9.60 -9.88 -0.17
CA GLY A 162 9.86 -8.49 0.21
C GLY A 162 9.83 -7.50 -0.95
N LEU A 163 9.93 -7.98 -2.21
CA LEU A 163 9.81 -7.17 -3.42
C LEU A 163 8.37 -7.12 -3.97
N ALA A 164 7.47 -7.95 -3.44
CA ALA A 164 6.09 -8.03 -3.92
C ALA A 164 5.19 -6.91 -3.34
N TYR A 165 5.73 -6.08 -2.44
CA TYR A 165 5.05 -4.94 -1.85
C TYR A 165 5.99 -3.74 -1.74
N SER A 166 5.43 -2.53 -1.80
CA SER A 166 6.10 -1.26 -1.48
C SER A 166 5.30 -0.53 -0.41
N VAL A 167 6.00 0.21 0.45
CA VAL A 167 5.38 1.16 1.38
C VAL A 167 5.63 2.55 0.82
N ASP A 168 4.59 3.12 0.22
CA ASP A 168 4.63 4.41 -0.46
C ASP A 168 3.98 5.48 0.43
N THR A 169 4.15 6.76 0.07
CA THR A 169 3.42 7.86 0.72
C THR A 169 1.97 7.87 0.28
N ALA A 170 1.06 8.01 1.24
CA ALA A 170 -0.37 8.20 0.95
C ALA A 170 -0.57 9.47 0.11
N ASN A 171 -1.41 9.37 -0.91
CA ASN A 171 -1.75 10.47 -1.82
C ASN A 171 -3.21 10.90 -1.75
N THR A 172 -4.08 10.17 -1.03
CA THR A 172 -5.51 10.48 -0.91
C THR A 172 -5.88 11.15 0.41
N VAL A 173 -5.38 10.61 1.54
CA VAL A 173 -5.76 11.06 2.87
C VAL A 173 -4.52 11.33 3.72
N GLY A 174 -4.49 12.49 4.37
CA GLY A 174 -3.47 12.91 5.30
C GLY A 174 -3.78 12.49 6.74
N LEU A 175 -2.73 12.36 7.55
CA LEU A 175 -2.87 12.20 9.00
C LEU A 175 -2.59 13.54 9.69
N THR A 176 -3.11 13.70 10.89
CA THR A 176 -2.90 14.91 11.70
C THR A 176 -2.26 14.59 13.03
N VAL A 177 -1.45 15.54 13.52
CA VAL A 177 -0.86 15.51 14.86
C VAL A 177 -0.97 16.90 15.48
N ASN A 178 -1.19 16.96 16.79
CA ASN A 178 -1.25 18.24 17.49
C ASN A 178 0.06 19.01 17.29
N GLY A 179 -0.03 20.22 16.75
CA GLY A 179 1.13 21.02 16.40
C GLY A 179 0.75 22.42 15.94
N SER A 180 1.51 22.95 14.99
CA SER A 180 1.20 24.21 14.33
C SER A 180 0.80 23.92 12.89
N VAL A 181 -0.24 24.60 12.43
CA VAL A 181 -0.70 24.60 11.04
C VAL A 181 -0.45 25.97 10.44
N THR A 182 -0.27 25.98 9.13
CA THR A 182 -0.17 27.19 8.35
C THR A 182 -1.46 27.37 7.56
N ILE A 183 -2.06 28.55 7.68
CA ILE A 183 -3.33 28.92 7.05
C ILE A 183 -3.17 30.27 6.34
N PRO A 184 -3.95 30.57 5.29
CA PRO A 184 -3.92 31.89 4.67
C PRO A 184 -4.50 32.96 5.60
N ASP A 185 -3.84 34.12 5.66
CA ASP A 185 -4.38 35.29 6.33
C ASP A 185 -5.47 35.93 5.45
N MET A 186 -6.72 35.77 5.87
CA MET A 186 -7.89 36.27 5.15
C MET A 186 -8.45 37.58 5.75
N SER A 187 -7.62 38.31 6.51
CA SER A 187 -7.99 39.61 7.10
C SER A 187 -8.12 40.73 6.06
N ALA A 188 -7.38 40.64 4.96
CA ALA A 188 -7.45 41.57 3.84
C ALA A 188 -6.99 40.87 2.54
N LEU A 189 -7.34 41.45 1.39
CA LEU A 189 -6.79 41.01 0.11
C LEU A 189 -5.33 41.48 -0.01
N ALA A 190 -4.39 40.56 -0.19
CA ALA A 190 -2.99 40.92 -0.33
C ALA A 190 -2.60 41.13 -1.80
N THR A 191 -1.53 41.92 -2.00
CA THR A 191 -0.87 42.12 -3.30
C THR A 191 0.48 41.42 -3.32
N PRO A 192 0.57 40.15 -3.78
CA PRO A 192 1.86 39.51 -3.94
C PRO A 192 2.71 40.32 -4.93
N ASN A 193 3.93 40.69 -4.54
CA ASN A 193 4.91 41.41 -5.35
C ASN A 193 4.63 42.91 -5.63
N SER A 194 3.91 43.61 -4.75
CA SER A 194 3.80 45.08 -4.83
C SER A 194 5.18 45.74 -4.77
N VAL A 195 5.56 46.50 -5.81
CA VAL A 195 6.79 47.30 -5.82
C VAL A 195 6.64 48.41 -4.77
N SER A 196 7.40 48.30 -3.68
CA SER A 196 7.43 49.30 -2.59
C SER A 196 8.04 50.62 -3.08
N GLY A 197 7.24 51.42 -3.79
CA GLY A 197 7.60 52.79 -4.17
C GLY A 197 7.21 53.79 -3.07
N PRO A 198 7.78 55.01 -3.07
CA PRO A 198 7.50 56.06 -2.08
C PRO A 198 6.03 56.59 -2.09
N HIS A 199 5.17 56.06 -2.97
CA HIS A 199 3.74 56.37 -3.08
C HIS A 199 2.85 55.10 -3.03
N SER A 200 3.40 53.95 -2.64
CA SER A 200 2.66 52.68 -2.59
C SER A 200 1.86 52.56 -1.29
N ASN A 201 0.70 53.22 -1.23
CA ASN A 201 -0.30 52.87 -0.21
C ASN A 201 -0.96 51.56 -0.65
N ILE A 202 -0.48 50.44 -0.09
CA ILE A 202 -1.01 49.08 -0.31
C ILE A 202 -2.51 48.97 0.06
N GLU A 203 -3.05 49.98 0.74
CA GLU A 203 -4.44 50.15 1.15
C GLU A 203 -5.30 51.00 0.17
N ASP A 204 -4.84 51.30 -1.04
CA ASP A 204 -5.69 51.99 -2.03
C ASP A 204 -6.87 51.07 -2.41
N GLU A 205 -8.07 51.45 -1.97
CA GLU A 205 -9.32 50.73 -2.22
C GLU A 205 -9.49 50.40 -3.71
N ARG A 206 -9.05 51.30 -4.60
CA ARG A 206 -9.11 51.09 -6.05
C ARG A 206 -8.17 49.98 -6.54
N ALA A 207 -7.00 49.83 -5.91
CA ALA A 207 -6.12 48.71 -6.20
C ALA A 207 -6.79 47.40 -5.79
N LEU A 208 -7.35 47.34 -4.57
CA LEU A 208 -8.03 46.16 -4.05
C LEU A 208 -9.21 45.75 -4.95
N GLN A 209 -9.99 46.72 -5.42
CA GLN A 209 -11.09 46.51 -6.37
C GLN A 209 -10.60 45.91 -7.70
N TYR A 210 -9.51 46.43 -8.26
CA TYR A 210 -8.91 45.89 -9.48
C TYR A 210 -8.39 44.45 -9.29
N ILE A 211 -7.75 44.18 -8.16
CA ILE A 211 -7.20 42.86 -7.85
C ILE A 211 -8.32 41.84 -7.59
N ALA A 212 -9.37 42.24 -6.89
CA ALA A 212 -10.51 41.38 -6.63
C ALA A 212 -11.16 40.90 -7.94
N ASN A 213 -11.38 41.83 -8.90
CA ASN A 213 -11.84 41.46 -10.24
C ASN A 213 -10.86 40.50 -10.94
N SER A 214 -9.57 40.83 -10.90
CA SER A 214 -8.51 40.00 -11.49
C SER A 214 -8.48 38.58 -10.88
N PHE A 215 -8.72 38.45 -9.58
CA PHE A 215 -8.77 37.16 -8.89
C PHE A 215 -9.98 36.33 -9.34
N GLY A 216 -11.16 36.93 -9.50
CA GLY A 216 -12.33 36.21 -10.03
C GLY A 216 -12.15 35.75 -11.48
N VAL A 217 -11.41 36.52 -12.30
CA VAL A 217 -11.00 36.13 -13.65
C VAL A 217 -10.00 34.96 -13.62
N VAL A 218 -9.00 35.02 -12.74
CA VAL A 218 -8.00 33.94 -12.56
C VAL A 218 -8.64 32.66 -12.02
N ALA A 219 -9.69 32.77 -11.22
CA ALA A 219 -10.37 31.63 -10.60
C ALA A 219 -10.93 30.62 -11.61
N VAL A 220 -11.23 31.04 -12.84
CA VAL A 220 -11.64 30.12 -13.91
C VAL A 220 -10.59 29.03 -14.17
N ALA A 221 -9.30 29.32 -13.96
CA ALA A 221 -8.22 28.35 -14.11
C ALA A 221 -8.10 27.36 -12.94
N LEU A 222 -8.74 27.63 -11.80
CA LEU A 222 -8.75 26.73 -10.63
C LEU A 222 -9.79 25.61 -10.75
N GLY A 223 -10.66 25.66 -11.75
CA GLY A 223 -11.69 24.65 -12.01
C GLY A 223 -12.85 24.67 -11.02
N TYR A 224 -13.97 24.09 -11.49
CA TYR A 224 -15.21 23.90 -10.75
C TYR A 224 -15.58 22.42 -10.79
N ASP A 225 -16.20 21.93 -9.72
CA ASP A 225 -16.77 20.58 -9.68
C ASP A 225 -18.14 20.62 -8.97
N ASP A 226 -18.87 19.52 -9.02
CA ASP A 226 -20.14 19.35 -8.32
C ASP A 226 -19.92 19.28 -6.79
N ILE A 227 -20.89 19.76 -6.02
CA ILE A 227 -20.88 19.69 -4.56
C ILE A 227 -20.73 18.26 -4.02
N ASP A 228 -21.21 17.24 -4.76
CA ASP A 228 -21.06 15.83 -4.40
C ASP A 228 -19.59 15.36 -4.45
N ASN A 229 -18.72 16.06 -5.19
CA ASN A 229 -17.29 15.77 -5.32
C ASN A 229 -16.43 16.56 -4.33
N MET A 230 -17.03 17.32 -3.41
CA MET A 230 -16.32 18.10 -2.40
C MET A 230 -15.44 17.19 -1.52
N PRO A 231 -14.17 17.55 -1.27
CA PRO A 231 -13.23 16.73 -0.54
C PRO A 231 -13.68 16.58 0.91
N GLN A 232 -13.59 15.35 1.41
CA GLN A 232 -13.83 15.10 2.82
C GLN A 232 -12.69 15.69 3.66
N PRO A 233 -12.95 16.03 4.93
CA PRO A 233 -11.89 16.48 5.83
C PRO A 233 -10.73 15.46 5.85
N ARG A 234 -9.50 15.98 5.79
CA ARG A 234 -8.21 15.26 5.69
C ARG A 234 -7.83 14.76 4.31
N THR A 235 -8.63 14.98 3.27
CA THR A 235 -8.20 14.70 1.89
C THR A 235 -6.97 15.56 1.55
N LEU A 236 -5.95 14.95 0.95
CA LEU A 236 -4.73 15.66 0.55
C LEU A 236 -5.03 16.62 -0.61
N PHE A 237 -4.47 17.83 -0.51
CA PHE A 237 -4.59 18.83 -1.56
C PHE A 237 -3.89 18.37 -2.84
N SER A 238 -4.56 18.55 -3.97
CA SER A 238 -4.02 18.33 -5.32
C SER A 238 -4.40 19.50 -6.21
N TRP A 239 -3.44 20.01 -6.99
CA TRP A 239 -3.67 21.07 -7.97
C TRP A 239 -4.54 20.61 -9.16
N GLU A 240 -4.73 19.30 -9.31
CA GLU A 240 -5.61 18.73 -10.34
C GLU A 240 -7.09 18.76 -9.93
N ASN A 241 -7.37 18.94 -8.62
CA ASN A 241 -8.74 18.99 -8.12
C ASN A 241 -9.29 20.42 -8.27
N ALA A 242 -10.60 20.53 -8.51
CA ALA A 242 -11.27 21.83 -8.52
C ALA A 242 -11.13 22.53 -7.15
N ALA A 243 -11.00 23.85 -7.18
CA ALA A 243 -10.93 24.64 -5.95
C ALA A 243 -12.31 25.03 -5.40
N MET A 244 -13.34 25.03 -6.25
CA MET A 244 -14.69 25.49 -5.94
C MET A 244 -15.72 24.43 -6.33
N TYR A 245 -16.77 24.32 -5.52
CA TYR A 245 -17.81 23.31 -5.67
C TYR A 245 -19.17 23.96 -5.85
N VAL A 246 -19.88 23.60 -6.91
CA VAL A 246 -21.12 24.25 -7.32
C VAL A 246 -22.30 23.37 -6.93
N GLY A 247 -23.22 23.93 -6.15
CA GLY A 247 -24.53 23.33 -5.85
C GLY A 247 -25.65 24.00 -6.65
N ASP A 248 -26.91 23.70 -6.31
CA ASP A 248 -28.07 24.19 -7.06
C ASP A 248 -28.15 25.72 -7.15
N ASN A 249 -27.89 26.44 -6.05
CA ASN A 249 -28.02 27.90 -5.98
C ASN A 249 -26.90 28.60 -5.18
N TYR A 250 -25.78 27.90 -4.98
CA TYR A 250 -24.63 28.41 -4.25
C TYR A 250 -23.34 27.79 -4.76
N THR A 251 -22.23 28.48 -4.52
CA THR A 251 -20.88 27.97 -4.74
C THR A 251 -20.15 27.91 -3.41
N GLU A 252 -19.40 26.85 -3.15
CA GLU A 252 -18.71 26.58 -1.89
C GLU A 252 -17.20 26.43 -2.09
N TYR A 253 -16.43 26.90 -1.12
CA TYR A 253 -14.98 26.77 -1.04
C TYR A 253 -14.59 26.05 0.25
N VAL A 254 -13.67 25.10 0.15
CA VAL A 254 -13.11 24.36 1.30
C VAL A 254 -11.72 24.90 1.62
N PHE A 255 -11.50 25.25 2.88
CA PHE A 255 -10.17 25.71 3.33
C PHE A 255 -9.22 24.54 3.54
N TYR A 256 -7.94 24.78 3.26
CA TYR A 256 -6.87 23.82 3.47
C TYR A 256 -5.93 24.27 4.60
N ASP A 257 -5.54 23.33 5.45
CA ASP A 257 -4.47 23.52 6.42
C ASP A 257 -3.19 22.92 5.87
N SER A 258 -2.09 23.66 5.97
CA SER A 258 -0.77 23.22 5.53
C SER A 258 0.14 22.94 6.71
N SER A 259 1.12 22.07 6.52
CA SER A 259 2.23 21.91 7.44
C SER A 259 3.10 23.18 7.43
N PRO A 260 3.82 23.52 8.53
CA PRO A 260 4.65 24.73 8.59
C PRO A 260 5.74 24.85 7.52
N ASP A 261 6.19 23.72 6.98
CA ASP A 261 7.15 23.62 5.88
C ASP A 261 6.48 23.64 4.49
N GLY A 262 5.14 23.71 4.43
CA GLY A 262 4.36 23.71 3.19
C GLY A 262 4.38 22.39 2.42
N SER A 263 4.89 21.31 3.01
CA SER A 263 5.09 20.03 2.33
C SER A 263 3.80 19.21 2.17
N THR A 264 2.84 19.39 3.08
CA THR A 264 1.55 18.68 3.06
C THR A 264 0.42 19.65 3.36
N SER A 265 -0.63 19.61 2.56
CA SER A 265 -1.87 20.34 2.80
C SER A 265 -3.06 19.39 2.78
N ILE A 266 -4.01 19.57 3.69
CA ILE A 266 -5.23 18.77 3.77
C ILE A 266 -6.48 19.64 3.79
N ALA A 267 -7.56 19.14 3.22
CA ALA A 267 -8.88 19.75 3.33
C ALA A 267 -9.34 19.75 4.79
N THR A 268 -9.91 20.87 5.23
CA THR A 268 -10.51 21.01 6.56
C THR A 268 -12.03 20.82 6.49
N ASP A 269 -12.68 20.84 7.64
CA ASP A 269 -14.15 20.93 7.75
C ASP A 269 -14.67 22.37 7.67
N ARG A 270 -13.78 23.34 7.43
CA ARG A 270 -14.14 24.75 7.27
C ARG A 270 -14.51 25.02 5.83
N THR A 271 -15.68 25.61 5.66
CA THR A 271 -16.22 25.94 4.35
C THR A 271 -16.83 27.34 4.34
N MET A 272 -16.96 27.91 3.15
CA MET A 272 -17.63 29.20 2.94
C MET A 272 -18.40 29.12 1.64
N ASN A 273 -19.59 29.71 1.60
CA ASN A 273 -20.37 29.77 0.38
C ASN A 273 -20.69 31.19 -0.08
N SER A 274 -21.01 31.29 -1.37
CA SER A 274 -21.57 32.47 -2.01
C SER A 274 -22.92 32.11 -2.62
N THR A 275 -23.85 33.05 -2.55
CA THR A 275 -25.19 32.93 -3.14
C THR A 275 -25.51 34.19 -3.94
N GLY A 276 -26.20 34.02 -5.07
CA GLY A 276 -26.70 35.12 -5.89
C GLY A 276 -28.22 35.03 -6.03
N LEU A 277 -28.94 35.99 -5.45
CA LEU A 277 -30.40 36.08 -5.59
C LEU A 277 -30.74 37.18 -6.60
N CYS A 278 -31.13 36.79 -7.80
CA CYS A 278 -31.43 37.71 -8.88
C CYS A 278 -32.92 37.83 -9.18
N ASN A 279 -33.28 39.00 -9.70
CA ASN A 279 -34.49 39.21 -10.48
C ASN A 279 -34.08 39.47 -11.94
N SER A 280 -34.86 38.98 -12.90
CA SER A 280 -34.61 39.16 -14.33
C SER A 280 -35.81 39.83 -15.01
N TRP A 281 -35.52 40.72 -15.96
CA TRP A 281 -36.52 41.43 -16.74
C TRP A 281 -36.12 41.50 -18.22
N PRO A 282 -37.05 41.21 -19.15
CA PRO A 282 -36.76 41.33 -20.57
C PRO A 282 -36.63 42.80 -20.99
N VAL A 283 -35.64 43.09 -21.82
CA VAL A 283 -35.40 44.43 -22.38
C VAL A 283 -36.16 44.58 -23.69
N VAL A 284 -37.03 45.58 -23.79
CA VAL A 284 -37.91 45.82 -24.95
C VAL A 284 -37.44 46.94 -25.88
N ASP A 285 -36.52 47.79 -25.42
CA ASP A 285 -35.80 48.76 -26.26
C ASP A 285 -34.38 48.97 -25.73
N GLY A 286 -33.42 49.13 -26.65
CA GLY A 286 -32.01 49.43 -26.34
C GLY A 286 -31.17 48.24 -25.83
N GLY A 287 -31.68 47.02 -25.90
CA GLY A 287 -31.00 45.81 -25.41
C GLY A 287 -29.84 45.32 -26.29
N ASP A 288 -29.55 45.96 -27.41
CA ASP A 288 -28.42 45.66 -28.30
C ASP A 288 -27.06 46.18 -27.77
N GLY A 289 -27.07 46.81 -26.59
CA GLY A 289 -25.88 47.41 -25.98
C GLY A 289 -25.38 48.68 -26.68
N SER A 290 -26.14 49.24 -27.63
CA SER A 290 -25.79 50.45 -28.38
C SER A 290 -26.33 51.75 -27.75
N LYS A 291 -27.28 51.65 -26.83
CA LYS A 291 -27.95 52.79 -26.17
C LYS A 291 -27.63 52.83 -24.67
N SER A 292 -27.45 54.03 -24.14
CA SER A 292 -27.29 54.26 -22.69
C SER A 292 -28.62 54.29 -21.92
N ASN A 293 -29.76 54.21 -22.60
CA ASN A 293 -31.07 54.09 -21.96
C ASN A 293 -31.77 52.88 -22.56
N ILE A 294 -32.18 51.97 -21.70
CA ILE A 294 -32.95 50.79 -22.07
C ILE A 294 -34.33 50.85 -21.44
N THR A 295 -35.28 50.14 -22.02
CA THR A 295 -36.63 49.98 -21.44
C THR A 295 -36.85 48.53 -21.09
N ILE A 296 -37.18 48.24 -19.83
CA ILE A 296 -37.48 46.89 -19.33
C ILE A 296 -38.98 46.71 -19.12
N THR A 297 -39.44 45.46 -19.09
CA THR A 297 -40.82 45.12 -18.68
C THR A 297 -40.83 44.59 -17.25
N VAL A 298 -41.42 45.35 -16.33
CA VAL A 298 -41.34 45.08 -14.88
C VAL A 298 -42.35 44.02 -14.42
N ASN A 299 -43.46 43.85 -15.14
CA ASN A 299 -44.50 42.90 -14.76
C ASN A 299 -45.24 42.29 -15.97
N SER A 300 -46.01 41.23 -15.72
CA SER A 300 -46.83 40.56 -16.73
C SER A 300 -47.96 41.43 -17.32
N ARG A 301 -48.21 42.62 -16.74
CA ARG A 301 -49.18 43.61 -17.28
C ARG A 301 -48.55 44.49 -18.35
N GLY A 302 -47.24 44.41 -18.56
CA GLY A 302 -46.51 45.17 -19.57
C GLY A 302 -46.05 46.55 -19.10
N ASP A 303 -46.01 46.80 -17.79
CA ASP A 303 -45.49 48.07 -17.25
C ASP A 303 -44.02 48.22 -17.60
N ARG A 304 -43.64 49.41 -18.07
CA ARG A 304 -42.32 49.70 -18.61
C ARG A 304 -41.55 50.65 -17.71
N GLU A 305 -40.27 50.38 -17.54
CA GLU A 305 -39.35 51.23 -16.80
C GLU A 305 -38.11 51.51 -17.63
N ASN A 306 -37.59 52.73 -17.55
CA ASN A 306 -36.38 53.13 -18.25
C ASN A 306 -35.19 53.04 -17.31
N ILE A 307 -34.17 52.26 -17.69
CA ILE A 307 -32.95 52.07 -16.93
C ILE A 307 -31.79 52.72 -17.69
N TYR A 308 -30.96 53.46 -16.95
CA TYR A 308 -29.73 54.04 -17.49
C TYR A 308 -28.59 53.03 -17.44
N ILE A 309 -27.96 52.79 -18.59
CA ILE A 309 -26.80 51.94 -18.76
C ILE A 309 -25.57 52.83 -18.98
N PRO A 310 -24.55 52.72 -18.11
CA PRO A 310 -23.45 53.65 -18.08
C PRO A 310 -22.49 53.55 -19.26
N VAL A 311 -22.42 52.37 -19.89
CA VAL A 311 -21.51 52.09 -21.00
C VAL A 311 -22.21 51.31 -22.09
N THR A 312 -22.03 51.76 -23.33
CA THR A 312 -22.47 51.08 -24.53
C THR A 312 -21.33 50.21 -25.06
N ALA A 313 -21.32 48.95 -24.64
CA ALA A 313 -20.23 48.05 -25.02
C ALA A 313 -20.47 47.38 -26.40
N GLY A 314 -21.71 47.38 -26.92
CA GLY A 314 -22.10 46.66 -28.15
C GLY A 314 -22.82 45.32 -27.90
N LEU A 315 -22.90 44.48 -28.93
CA LEU A 315 -23.61 43.20 -28.93
C LEU A 315 -22.81 42.04 -28.32
N ASP A 316 -23.52 40.97 -27.96
CA ASP A 316 -22.97 39.65 -27.58
C ASP A 316 -21.97 39.70 -26.42
N GLN A 317 -22.39 40.34 -25.34
CA GLN A 317 -21.62 40.45 -24.11
C GLN A 317 -22.51 40.74 -22.91
N THR A 318 -21.97 40.50 -21.72
CA THR A 318 -22.63 40.85 -20.47
C THR A 318 -21.85 41.94 -19.75
N THR A 319 -22.53 43.04 -19.46
CA THR A 319 -21.97 44.16 -18.68
C THR A 319 -22.51 44.12 -17.26
N TYR A 320 -21.61 43.97 -16.29
CA TYR A 320 -21.93 44.03 -14.87
C TYR A 320 -21.59 45.41 -14.32
N PHE A 321 -22.43 45.91 -13.43
CA PHE A 321 -22.26 47.20 -12.79
C PHE A 321 -22.71 47.16 -11.35
N THR A 322 -22.06 47.99 -10.53
CA THR A 322 -22.31 48.06 -9.10
C THR A 322 -21.99 49.45 -8.57
N TYR A 323 -22.58 49.78 -7.43
CA TYR A 323 -22.19 50.94 -6.64
C TYR A 323 -21.54 50.40 -5.37
N PRO A 324 -20.20 50.44 -5.22
CA PRO A 324 -19.53 49.89 -4.03
C PRO A 324 -20.01 50.51 -2.71
N SER A 325 -20.56 51.73 -2.76
CA SER A 325 -21.18 52.41 -1.60
C SER A 325 -22.56 51.88 -1.20
N LYS A 326 -23.23 51.11 -2.07
CA LYS A 326 -24.51 50.47 -1.80
C LYS A 326 -24.26 49.02 -1.42
N SER A 327 -24.73 48.64 -0.23
CA SER A 327 -24.63 47.27 0.28
C SER A 327 -26.00 46.76 0.71
N CYS A 328 -26.20 45.46 0.55
CA CYS A 328 -27.38 44.72 1.03
C CYS A 328 -27.16 44.05 2.40
N GLY A 329 -26.01 44.28 3.04
CA GLY A 329 -25.64 43.67 4.32
C GLY A 329 -24.15 43.32 4.38
N ASP A 330 -23.71 42.81 5.53
CA ASP A 330 -22.32 42.40 5.72
C ASP A 330 -21.91 41.25 4.78
N GLY A 331 -20.87 41.45 3.97
CA GLY A 331 -20.47 40.50 2.92
C GLY A 331 -21.41 40.44 1.72
N CYS A 332 -22.31 41.43 1.58
CA CYS A 332 -23.33 41.48 0.53
C CYS A 332 -23.19 42.73 -0.36
N SER A 333 -23.27 42.52 -1.67
CA SER A 333 -23.21 43.57 -2.69
C SER A 333 -24.34 43.42 -3.70
N ILE A 334 -24.81 44.57 -4.21
CA ILE A 334 -25.85 44.62 -5.26
C ILE A 334 -25.15 44.71 -6.61
N ILE A 335 -25.39 43.72 -7.46
CA ILE A 335 -24.84 43.63 -8.81
C ILE A 335 -25.98 43.65 -9.79
N THR A 336 -25.85 44.51 -10.78
CA THR A 336 -26.80 44.62 -11.87
C THR A 336 -26.10 44.25 -13.16
N ALA A 337 -26.77 43.53 -14.05
CA ALA A 337 -26.18 43.02 -15.28
C ALA A 337 -27.07 43.32 -16.47
N LEU A 338 -26.46 43.64 -17.61
CA LEU A 338 -27.12 43.74 -18.91
C LEU A 338 -26.51 42.69 -19.83
N GLU A 339 -27.35 41.73 -20.24
CA GLU A 339 -27.05 40.76 -21.28
C GLU A 339 -27.48 41.36 -22.63
N ALA A 340 -26.50 41.84 -23.40
CA ALA A 340 -26.75 42.53 -24.66
C ALA A 340 -27.00 41.54 -25.80
N SER A 341 -28.15 41.64 -26.46
CA SER A 341 -28.58 40.75 -27.53
C SER A 341 -29.56 41.43 -28.49
N ASN A 342 -29.51 41.04 -29.77
CA ASN A 342 -30.50 41.50 -30.76
C ASN A 342 -31.84 40.77 -30.64
N GLU A 343 -31.84 39.55 -30.10
CA GLU A 343 -33.02 38.68 -30.12
C GLU A 343 -33.67 38.55 -28.74
N ALA A 344 -32.84 38.43 -27.68
CA ALA A 344 -33.33 38.17 -26.33
C ALA A 344 -32.48 38.87 -25.25
N PRO A 345 -32.46 40.22 -25.20
CA PRO A 345 -31.72 40.94 -24.18
C PRO A 345 -32.43 40.94 -22.82
N PHE A 346 -31.65 40.78 -21.74
CA PHE A 346 -32.15 40.73 -20.37
C PHE A 346 -31.38 41.65 -19.43
N TYR A 347 -32.13 42.21 -18.48
CA TYR A 347 -31.62 43.01 -17.38
C TYR A 347 -31.77 42.23 -16.07
N TYR A 348 -30.72 42.25 -15.24
CA TYR A 348 -30.69 41.53 -13.98
C TYR A 348 -30.33 42.47 -12.83
N GLU A 349 -30.94 42.24 -11.67
CA GLU A 349 -30.53 42.82 -10.39
C GLU A 349 -30.37 41.71 -9.36
N CYS A 350 -29.18 41.59 -8.82
CA CYS A 350 -28.72 40.46 -8.02
C CYS A 350 -28.16 40.93 -6.68
N ASN A 351 -28.64 40.30 -5.61
CA ASN A 351 -28.01 40.40 -4.29
C ASN A 351 -27.05 39.23 -4.14
N VAL A 352 -25.76 39.54 -4.07
CA VAL A 352 -24.69 38.54 -3.97
C VAL A 352 -24.15 38.57 -2.56
N THR A 353 -24.17 37.43 -1.88
CA THR A 353 -23.74 37.33 -0.48
C THR A 353 -22.67 36.28 -0.31
N VAL A 354 -21.53 36.67 0.27
CA VAL A 354 -20.46 35.77 0.72
C VAL A 354 -20.56 35.60 2.23
N THR A 355 -20.80 34.37 2.70
CA THR A 355 -21.07 34.09 4.12
C THR A 355 -19.82 34.11 4.98
N ASN A 356 -20.00 34.06 6.30
CA ASN A 356 -18.90 33.73 7.22
C ASN A 356 -18.42 32.30 7.02
N VAL A 357 -17.24 31.99 7.57
CA VAL A 357 -16.67 30.64 7.51
C VAL A 357 -17.45 29.73 8.44
N ASN A 358 -18.02 28.66 7.89
CA ASN A 358 -18.60 27.59 8.67
C ASN A 358 -17.49 26.80 9.40
N ASN A 359 -17.76 26.37 10.63
CA ASN A 359 -16.77 25.69 11.50
C ASN A 359 -15.50 26.49 11.82
N ALA A 360 -15.55 27.83 11.78
CA ALA A 360 -14.47 28.67 12.30
C ALA A 360 -14.38 28.57 13.84
N LEU A 361 -13.32 27.93 14.34
CA LEU A 361 -13.07 27.78 15.78
C LEU A 361 -12.26 28.93 16.39
N ARG A 362 -11.65 29.78 15.56
CA ARG A 362 -10.72 30.84 15.98
C ARG A 362 -10.86 32.06 15.06
N PRO A 363 -10.52 33.27 15.54
CA PRO A 363 -10.58 34.48 14.72
C PRO A 363 -9.75 34.39 13.43
N GLU A 364 -8.62 33.69 13.47
CA GLU A 364 -7.73 33.53 12.30
C GLU A 364 -8.33 32.61 11.22
N HIS A 365 -9.39 31.86 11.53
CA HIS A 365 -10.11 31.04 10.55
C HIS A 365 -11.17 31.82 9.78
N GLU A 366 -11.50 33.04 10.22
CA GLU A 366 -12.54 33.85 9.59
C GLU A 366 -12.00 34.64 8.41
N VAL A 367 -12.88 34.96 7.47
CA VAL A 367 -12.61 35.89 6.38
C VAL A 367 -13.20 37.25 6.74
N ALA A 368 -12.39 38.30 6.66
CA ALA A 368 -12.84 39.64 7.02
C ALA A 368 -14.03 40.12 6.18
N SER A 369 -14.95 40.84 6.83
CA SER A 369 -16.12 41.48 6.22
C SER A 369 -15.78 42.32 4.98
N SER A 370 -14.67 43.06 5.03
CA SER A 370 -14.17 43.87 3.91
C SER A 370 -13.83 43.01 2.69
N LEU A 371 -13.13 41.89 2.88
CA LEU A 371 -12.79 40.94 1.82
C LEU A 371 -14.04 40.25 1.26
N ARG A 372 -14.99 39.86 2.12
CA ARG A 372 -16.28 39.27 1.68
C ARG A 372 -17.09 40.24 0.82
N THR A 373 -17.21 41.49 1.25
CA THR A 373 -17.96 42.54 0.51
C THR A 373 -17.27 42.87 -0.82
N LEU A 374 -15.94 42.92 -0.81
CA LEU A 374 -15.11 43.12 -2.00
C LEU A 374 -15.29 41.96 -3.00
N ALA A 375 -15.25 40.71 -2.53
CA ALA A 375 -15.50 39.52 -3.34
C ALA A 375 -16.90 39.52 -3.95
N ALA A 376 -17.93 39.83 -3.15
CA ALA A 376 -19.33 39.89 -3.61
C ALA A 376 -19.57 40.92 -4.72
N SER A 377 -18.77 41.99 -4.79
CA SER A 377 -18.88 43.02 -5.83
C SER A 377 -17.92 42.84 -7.00
N ALA A 378 -16.95 41.93 -6.87
CA ALA A 378 -15.74 41.89 -7.69
C ALA A 378 -15.98 41.79 -9.19
N ILE A 379 -17.04 41.10 -9.64
CA ILE A 379 -17.36 40.93 -11.06
C ILE A 379 -17.57 42.26 -11.80
N ALA A 380 -18.01 43.30 -11.08
CA ALA A 380 -18.27 44.63 -11.65
C ALA A 380 -17.17 45.66 -11.31
N LEU A 381 -16.14 45.28 -10.54
CA LEU A 381 -15.10 46.20 -10.09
C LEU A 381 -14.02 46.42 -11.15
N GLN A 382 -13.57 47.66 -11.27
CA GLN A 382 -12.51 48.06 -12.21
C GLN A 382 -11.36 48.80 -11.52
N GLY A 383 -11.62 49.42 -10.37
CA GLY A 383 -10.63 50.18 -9.61
C GLY A 383 -10.38 51.59 -10.16
N TYR A 384 -9.56 51.72 -11.23
CA TYR A 384 -9.01 53.03 -11.64
C TYR A 384 -9.71 53.72 -12.82
N ILE A 385 -10.59 53.05 -13.56
CA ILE A 385 -11.05 53.55 -14.87
C ILE A 385 -12.51 54.06 -14.88
N SER A 386 -13.33 53.71 -13.88
CA SER A 386 -14.78 53.96 -13.93
C SER A 386 -15.19 55.44 -14.11
N SER A 387 -14.41 56.38 -13.57
CA SER A 387 -14.73 57.81 -13.57
C SER A 387 -14.43 58.56 -14.88
N SER A 388 -13.80 57.93 -15.88
CA SER A 388 -13.43 58.62 -17.14
C SER A 388 -14.48 58.47 -18.24
N VAL A 389 -15.36 57.45 -18.15
CA VAL A 389 -16.39 57.14 -19.14
C VAL A 389 -17.78 57.63 -18.69
N THR A 390 -18.01 57.74 -17.38
CA THR A 390 -19.30 58.13 -16.80
C THR A 390 -19.13 59.37 -15.93
N ASN A 391 -20.18 60.20 -15.82
CA ASN A 391 -20.21 61.34 -14.89
C ASN A 391 -20.44 60.91 -13.43
N ASP A 392 -20.62 59.60 -13.17
CA ASP A 392 -20.87 59.03 -11.85
C ASP A 392 -19.59 58.39 -11.31
N THR A 393 -18.94 59.07 -10.37
CA THR A 393 -17.68 58.62 -9.77
C THR A 393 -17.85 57.45 -8.78
N GLY A 394 -19.09 57.13 -8.38
CA GLY A 394 -19.40 56.07 -7.43
C GLY A 394 -19.84 54.77 -8.08
N LEU A 395 -20.17 54.78 -9.37
CA LEU A 395 -20.48 53.60 -10.16
C LEU A 395 -19.19 52.87 -10.57
N GLN A 396 -19.22 51.54 -10.65
CA GLN A 396 -18.22 50.72 -11.33
C GLN A 396 -18.89 49.73 -12.28
N PHE A 397 -18.16 49.35 -13.33
CA PHE A 397 -18.64 48.37 -14.29
C PHE A 397 -17.48 47.57 -14.89
N HIS A 398 -17.79 46.37 -15.36
CA HIS A 398 -16.91 45.56 -16.17
C HIS A 398 -17.74 44.80 -17.23
N THR A 399 -17.18 44.63 -18.42
CA THR A 399 -17.86 43.92 -19.51
C THR A 399 -17.08 42.67 -19.90
N TYR A 400 -17.79 41.56 -20.09
CA TYR A 400 -17.22 40.29 -20.51
C TYR A 400 -17.86 39.83 -21.82
N PRO A 401 -17.07 39.48 -22.85
CA PRO A 401 -17.59 39.01 -24.13
C PRO A 401 -18.25 37.62 -23.99
N ALA A 402 -19.23 37.31 -24.83
CA ALA A 402 -19.98 36.06 -24.76
C ALA A 402 -19.12 34.79 -24.91
N GLU A 403 -17.95 34.88 -25.52
CA GLU A 403 -16.99 33.76 -25.63
C GLU A 403 -16.27 33.45 -24.31
N TYR A 404 -16.39 34.31 -23.29
CA TYR A 404 -15.80 34.11 -21.97
C TYR A 404 -16.87 33.67 -20.96
N THR A 405 -16.49 32.83 -19.98
CA THR A 405 -17.41 32.21 -19.02
C THR A 405 -18.41 33.20 -18.44
N TYR A 406 -17.94 34.31 -17.87
CA TYR A 406 -18.81 35.32 -17.23
C TYR A 406 -19.52 36.27 -18.20
N GLY A 407 -19.25 36.18 -19.50
CA GLY A 407 -19.99 36.92 -20.53
C GLY A 407 -21.12 36.11 -21.17
N THR A 408 -21.19 34.81 -20.90
CA THR A 408 -22.18 33.90 -21.49
C THR A 408 -23.62 34.32 -21.15
N ALA A 409 -24.47 34.30 -22.17
CA ALA A 409 -25.89 34.66 -22.05
C ALA A 409 -26.65 33.65 -21.18
N GLN A 410 -27.40 34.15 -20.20
CA GLN A 410 -28.25 33.35 -19.32
C GLN A 410 -29.72 33.32 -19.78
N ASN A 411 -30.05 34.01 -20.89
CA ASN A 411 -31.35 33.96 -21.55
C ASN A 411 -32.55 34.23 -20.63
N GLY A 412 -32.37 35.12 -19.64
CA GLY A 412 -33.38 35.51 -18.67
C GLY A 412 -33.45 34.63 -17.42
N SER A 413 -32.58 33.62 -17.30
CA SER A 413 -32.49 32.79 -16.10
C SER A 413 -31.88 33.58 -14.94
N ALA A 414 -32.71 33.93 -13.96
CA ALA A 414 -32.25 34.62 -12.76
C ALA A 414 -31.39 33.72 -11.87
N GLU A 415 -31.66 32.42 -11.86
CA GLU A 415 -30.91 31.43 -11.08
C GLU A 415 -29.50 31.26 -11.65
N ASP A 416 -29.36 31.03 -12.96
CA ASP A 416 -28.06 30.83 -13.58
C ASP A 416 -27.20 32.11 -13.54
N MET A 417 -27.80 33.29 -13.72
CA MET A 417 -27.10 34.57 -13.54
C MET A 417 -26.63 34.76 -12.09
N GLY A 418 -27.47 34.39 -11.12
CA GLY A 418 -27.11 34.43 -9.71
C GLY A 418 -25.95 33.51 -9.38
N LEU A 419 -25.99 32.28 -9.91
CA LEU A 419 -24.93 31.29 -9.75
C LEU A 419 -23.62 31.75 -10.39
N GLN A 420 -23.66 32.28 -11.61
CA GLN A 420 -22.49 32.80 -12.31
C GLN A 420 -21.77 33.92 -11.53
N ILE A 421 -22.55 34.84 -10.92
CA ILE A 421 -21.95 35.89 -10.09
C ILE A 421 -21.45 35.32 -8.75
N ALA A 422 -22.15 34.34 -8.18
CA ALA A 422 -21.72 33.66 -6.96
C ALA A 422 -20.40 32.89 -7.14
N GLU A 423 -20.24 32.21 -8.27
CA GLU A 423 -19.01 31.54 -8.69
C GLU A 423 -17.85 32.53 -8.78
N PHE A 424 -18.05 33.67 -9.44
CA PHE A 424 -17.04 34.73 -9.53
C PHE A 424 -16.59 35.18 -8.13
N ALA A 425 -17.54 35.44 -7.24
CA ALA A 425 -17.27 35.89 -5.88
C ALA A 425 -16.50 34.85 -5.05
N MET A 426 -16.89 33.56 -5.11
CA MET A 426 -16.11 32.50 -4.46
C MET A 426 -14.73 32.32 -5.08
N GLY A 427 -14.61 32.55 -6.38
CA GLY A 427 -13.33 32.56 -7.09
C GLY A 427 -12.34 33.56 -6.50
N VAL A 428 -12.82 34.75 -6.12
CA VAL A 428 -11.99 35.73 -5.42
C VAL A 428 -11.46 35.17 -4.10
N ILE A 429 -12.32 34.51 -3.31
CA ILE A 429 -11.93 33.89 -2.04
C ILE A 429 -10.93 32.76 -2.26
N ALA A 430 -11.16 31.88 -3.23
CA ALA A 430 -10.29 30.75 -3.55
C ALA A 430 -8.89 31.20 -3.98
N VAL A 431 -8.81 32.21 -4.87
CA VAL A 431 -7.53 32.76 -5.32
C VAL A 431 -6.84 33.55 -4.20
N ALA A 432 -7.59 34.29 -3.38
CA ALA A 432 -7.05 34.97 -2.21
C ALA A 432 -6.44 33.98 -1.21
N ALA A 433 -7.12 32.87 -0.92
CA ALA A 433 -6.59 31.84 -0.03
C ALA A 433 -5.28 31.20 -0.52
N GLN A 434 -5.03 31.18 -1.82
CA GLN A 434 -3.76 30.66 -2.39
C GLN A 434 -2.63 31.70 -2.43
N ASN A 435 -2.96 32.98 -2.48
CA ASN A 435 -1.99 34.06 -2.74
C ASN A 435 -1.72 34.96 -1.53
N ASN A 436 -2.64 34.99 -0.57
CA ASN A 436 -2.46 35.77 0.64
C ASN A 436 -1.28 35.23 1.48
N PRO A 437 -0.62 36.11 2.26
CA PRO A 437 0.40 35.70 3.22
C PRO A 437 -0.12 34.58 4.12
N GLN A 438 0.75 33.62 4.37
CA GLN A 438 0.43 32.51 5.26
C GLN A 438 0.82 32.85 6.71
N ILE A 439 -0.05 32.52 7.65
CA ILE A 439 0.15 32.66 9.09
C ILE A 439 0.18 31.29 9.76
N THR A 440 1.00 31.15 10.79
CA THR A 440 1.11 29.91 11.55
C THR A 440 0.31 30.00 12.84
N VAL A 441 -0.63 29.09 13.03
CA VAL A 441 -1.50 29.02 14.20
C VAL A 441 -1.42 27.63 14.84
N PRO A 442 -1.68 27.48 16.16
CA PRO A 442 -1.83 26.16 16.76
C PRO A 442 -2.99 25.37 16.14
N GLY A 443 -2.78 24.11 15.80
CA GLY A 443 -3.80 23.26 15.17
C GLY A 443 -3.34 21.83 14.94
N ASP A 444 -4.10 21.12 14.11
CA ASP A 444 -3.85 19.73 13.75
C ASP A 444 -2.92 19.66 12.53
N GLN A 445 -1.61 19.65 12.79
CA GLN A 445 -0.58 19.67 11.76
C GLN A 445 -0.72 18.47 10.82
N PRO A 446 -0.90 18.70 9.50
CA PRO A 446 -0.98 17.62 8.53
C PRO A 446 0.39 17.02 8.25
N TYR A 447 0.39 15.71 7.99
CA TYR A 447 1.52 15.02 7.39
C TYR A 447 1.03 13.88 6.50
N ALA A 448 1.77 13.61 5.42
CA ALA A 448 1.47 12.49 4.54
C ALA A 448 1.68 11.15 5.29
N GLY A 449 0.63 10.34 5.34
CA GLY A 449 0.71 8.98 5.85
C GLY A 449 1.41 8.04 4.87
N LEU A 450 1.33 6.73 5.13
CA LEU A 450 1.92 5.70 4.28
C LEU A 450 0.85 4.72 3.79
N THR A 451 1.01 4.17 2.60
CA THR A 451 0.13 3.16 2.02
C THR A 451 0.92 1.92 1.63
N LEU A 452 0.37 0.75 1.95
CA LEU A 452 0.97 -0.51 1.51
C LEU A 452 0.42 -0.85 0.13
N ASN A 453 1.26 -0.73 -0.89
CA ASN A 453 0.92 -1.14 -2.24
C ASN A 453 1.46 -2.55 -2.51
N VAL A 454 0.55 -3.51 -2.65
CA VAL A 454 0.90 -4.87 -3.10
C VAL A 454 0.72 -4.91 -4.61
N SER A 455 1.75 -4.44 -5.32
CA SER A 455 1.72 -4.21 -6.77
C SER A 455 1.32 -5.44 -7.58
N GLN A 456 1.68 -6.64 -7.11
CA GLN A 456 1.44 -7.87 -7.86
C GLN A 456 1.10 -9.07 -6.95
N TRP A 457 -0.16 -9.14 -6.50
CA TRP A 457 -0.72 -10.28 -5.75
C TRP A 457 -0.46 -11.64 -6.38
N LYS A 458 -0.35 -11.70 -7.71
CA LYS A 458 0.00 -12.93 -8.45
C LYS A 458 1.31 -13.54 -7.96
N TYR A 459 2.35 -12.76 -7.69
CA TYR A 459 3.62 -13.28 -7.18
C TYR A 459 3.52 -13.72 -5.72
N VAL A 460 2.76 -13.00 -4.90
CA VAL A 460 2.49 -13.41 -3.51
C VAL A 460 1.82 -14.79 -3.49
N HIS A 461 0.75 -14.98 -4.27
CA HIS A 461 0.07 -16.26 -4.38
C HIS A 461 0.95 -17.36 -4.96
N LEU A 462 1.75 -17.05 -5.99
CA LEU A 462 2.66 -17.99 -6.61
C LEU A 462 3.73 -18.46 -5.64
N ILE A 463 4.42 -17.56 -4.94
CA ILE A 463 5.50 -17.87 -4.00
C ILE A 463 4.95 -18.70 -2.83
N LEU A 464 3.89 -18.22 -2.18
CA LEU A 464 3.30 -18.91 -1.02
C LEU A 464 2.69 -20.25 -1.41
N GLY A 465 1.98 -20.30 -2.54
CA GLY A 465 1.35 -21.51 -3.07
C GLY A 465 2.36 -22.57 -3.50
N LEU A 466 3.40 -22.19 -4.24
CA LEU A 466 4.49 -23.10 -4.62
C LEU A 466 5.24 -23.62 -3.40
N THR A 467 5.50 -22.77 -2.41
CA THR A 467 6.18 -23.15 -1.18
C THR A 467 5.39 -24.22 -0.41
N ALA A 468 4.11 -23.96 -0.12
CA ALA A 468 3.26 -24.90 0.59
C ALA A 468 3.01 -26.19 -0.22
N GLY A 469 2.74 -26.04 -1.51
CA GLY A 469 2.41 -27.16 -2.41
C GLY A 469 3.60 -28.08 -2.67
N LEU A 470 4.77 -27.52 -2.97
CA LEU A 470 5.98 -28.31 -3.19
C LEU A 470 6.42 -29.02 -1.92
N GLN A 471 6.37 -28.35 -0.76
CA GLN A 471 6.65 -28.99 0.52
C GLN A 471 5.68 -30.16 0.78
N PHE A 472 4.38 -29.97 0.50
CA PHE A 472 3.36 -31.01 0.65
C PHE A 472 3.66 -32.24 -0.20
N ILE A 473 3.91 -32.02 -1.50
CA ILE A 473 4.19 -33.08 -2.46
C ILE A 473 5.48 -33.83 -2.07
N LEU A 474 6.54 -33.10 -1.71
CA LEU A 474 7.82 -33.70 -1.35
C LEU A 474 7.71 -34.60 -0.12
N PHE A 475 7.02 -34.17 0.94
CA PHE A 475 6.88 -35.04 2.12
C PHE A 475 6.00 -36.24 1.81
N LEU A 476 4.92 -36.10 1.02
CA LEU A 476 4.08 -37.23 0.64
C LEU A 476 4.89 -38.26 -0.12
N VAL A 477 5.60 -37.83 -1.16
CA VAL A 477 6.49 -38.69 -1.95
C VAL A 477 7.48 -39.36 -1.00
N ALA A 478 8.20 -38.59 -0.17
CA ALA A 478 9.18 -39.11 0.76
C ALA A 478 8.60 -40.14 1.74
N ALA A 479 7.40 -39.93 2.28
CA ALA A 479 6.73 -40.89 3.15
C ALA A 479 6.43 -42.22 2.41
N PHE A 480 5.98 -42.15 1.15
CA PHE A 480 5.69 -43.34 0.35
C PHE A 480 6.95 -44.12 -0.03
N ILE A 481 8.03 -43.46 -0.46
CA ILE A 481 9.29 -44.15 -0.78
C ILE A 481 9.99 -44.65 0.48
N SER A 482 10.04 -43.85 1.55
CA SER A 482 10.68 -44.25 2.82
C SER A 482 9.97 -45.43 3.47
N ASN A 483 8.67 -45.61 3.25
CA ASN A 483 7.92 -46.79 3.71
C ASN A 483 8.33 -48.13 3.06
N GLN A 484 9.16 -48.10 2.01
CA GLN A 484 9.67 -49.33 1.38
C GLN A 484 10.87 -49.92 2.13
N ALA A 485 11.53 -49.13 2.99
CA ALA A 485 12.61 -49.55 3.87
C ALA A 485 12.24 -49.28 5.34
N ILE A 486 12.93 -49.94 6.28
CA ILE A 486 12.76 -49.62 7.70
C ILE A 486 13.48 -48.32 8.01
N VAL A 487 12.74 -47.33 8.48
CA VAL A 487 13.31 -46.04 8.93
C VAL A 487 13.77 -46.21 10.36
N LYS A 488 15.09 -46.18 10.58
CA LYS A 488 15.67 -46.25 11.92
C LYS A 488 15.53 -44.92 12.66
N ASP A 489 15.42 -45.01 13.98
CA ASP A 489 15.44 -43.85 14.87
C ASP A 489 16.74 -43.05 14.71
N ARG A 490 16.67 -41.74 14.96
CA ARG A 490 17.78 -40.78 14.74
C ARG A 490 18.94 -40.92 15.73
N SER A 491 18.84 -41.85 16.68
CA SER A 491 19.87 -42.04 17.69
C SER A 491 21.19 -42.47 17.04
N HIS A 492 22.28 -41.78 17.38
CA HIS A 492 23.63 -42.16 16.97
C HIS A 492 23.95 -43.60 17.38
N LEU A 493 23.40 -44.10 18.49
CA LEU A 493 23.55 -45.48 18.93
C LEU A 493 22.88 -46.48 17.98
N ALA A 494 21.71 -46.12 17.42
CA ALA A 494 20.99 -46.97 16.48
C ALA A 494 21.72 -47.09 15.13
N VAL A 495 22.37 -46.00 14.70
CA VAL A 495 23.24 -45.95 13.51
C VAL A 495 24.57 -46.68 13.78
N ALA A 496 25.20 -46.46 14.94
CA ALA A 496 26.42 -47.17 15.33
C ALA A 496 26.20 -48.69 15.36
N ARG A 497 25.06 -49.15 15.88
CA ARG A 497 24.69 -50.57 15.86
C ARG A 497 24.55 -51.13 14.43
N LEU A 498 24.10 -50.31 13.48
CA LEU A 498 24.01 -50.68 12.06
C LEU A 498 25.40 -50.77 11.41
N LEU A 499 26.31 -49.86 11.78
CA LEU A 499 27.68 -49.79 11.26
C LEU A 499 28.64 -50.78 11.94
N ARG A 500 28.19 -51.46 13.00
CA ARG A 500 28.98 -52.46 13.75
C ARG A 500 29.76 -53.44 12.86
N PRO A 501 29.21 -54.03 11.78
CA PRO A 501 29.97 -54.96 10.93
C PRO A 501 31.24 -54.35 10.32
N PHE A 502 31.28 -53.03 10.10
CA PHE A 502 32.47 -52.34 9.61
C PHE A 502 33.48 -52.13 10.72
N VAL A 503 33.01 -51.74 11.91
CA VAL A 503 33.86 -51.55 13.09
C VAL A 503 34.50 -52.87 13.52
N ASP A 504 33.72 -53.96 13.52
CA ASP A 504 34.22 -55.30 13.87
C ASP A 504 35.31 -55.77 12.86
N GLN A 505 35.24 -55.35 11.59
CA GLN A 505 36.27 -55.66 10.58
C GLN A 505 37.57 -54.86 10.74
N LEU A 506 37.52 -53.69 11.38
CA LEU A 506 38.71 -52.87 11.69
C LEU A 506 39.43 -53.35 12.95
N GLY A 507 38.79 -54.19 13.76
CA GLY A 507 39.34 -54.72 15.01
C GLY A 507 39.59 -53.60 16.04
N SER A 508 40.74 -53.65 16.72
CA SER A 508 41.15 -52.64 17.71
C SER A 508 41.77 -51.37 17.10
N SER A 509 41.88 -51.30 15.77
CA SER A 509 42.57 -50.22 15.07
C SER A 509 41.60 -49.09 14.66
N GLY A 510 42.09 -47.85 14.61
CA GLY A 510 41.34 -46.73 14.03
C GLY A 510 40.38 -45.99 14.96
N SER A 511 40.60 -45.99 16.28
CA SER A 511 39.76 -45.27 17.25
C SER A 511 39.73 -43.74 17.08
N ILE A 512 40.75 -43.17 16.42
CA ILE A 512 40.86 -41.73 16.09
C ILE A 512 40.58 -41.49 14.58
N ALA A 513 40.38 -42.56 13.80
CA ALA A 513 40.24 -42.46 12.35
C ALA A 513 38.94 -41.74 11.96
N THR A 514 39.02 -40.88 10.95
CA THR A 514 37.84 -40.23 10.38
C THR A 514 37.05 -41.21 9.50
N GLY A 515 35.78 -40.88 9.20
CA GLY A 515 34.98 -41.70 8.26
C GLY A 515 35.62 -41.84 6.87
N LYS A 516 36.46 -40.88 6.47
CA LYS A 516 37.26 -40.97 5.23
C LYS A 516 38.38 -41.99 5.37
N ASP A 517 39.18 -41.92 6.42
CA ASP A 517 40.30 -42.85 6.66
C ASP A 517 39.80 -44.29 6.78
N ILE A 518 38.66 -44.48 7.43
CA ILE A 518 37.99 -45.77 7.52
C ILE A 518 37.52 -46.25 6.13
N SER A 519 36.93 -45.38 5.31
CA SER A 519 36.52 -45.77 3.96
C SER A 519 37.70 -46.12 3.05
N ASP A 520 38.83 -45.46 3.19
CA ASP A 520 40.01 -45.74 2.38
C ASP A 520 40.62 -47.10 2.76
N ALA A 521 40.55 -47.50 4.04
CA ALA A 521 40.98 -48.81 4.52
C ALA A 521 40.18 -49.99 3.93
N PHE A 522 38.90 -49.80 3.60
CA PHE A 522 38.07 -50.83 2.95
C PHE A 522 38.25 -50.93 1.43
N GLY A 523 39.03 -50.03 0.84
CA GLY A 523 39.28 -49.97 -0.61
C GLY A 523 38.09 -49.42 -1.42
N HIS A 524 38.40 -48.75 -2.54
CA HIS A 524 37.38 -48.10 -3.38
C HIS A 524 36.43 -49.07 -4.11
N GLU A 525 36.76 -50.37 -4.15
CA GLU A 525 35.93 -51.39 -4.82
C GLU A 525 34.86 -52.01 -3.93
N ALA A 526 34.99 -51.91 -2.60
CA ALA A 526 34.01 -52.45 -1.66
C ALA A 526 32.70 -51.65 -1.72
N LYS A 527 31.59 -52.33 -2.05
CA LYS A 527 30.27 -51.71 -2.17
C LYS A 527 29.26 -52.34 -1.21
N PHE A 528 28.61 -51.48 -0.44
CA PHE A 528 27.70 -51.83 0.64
C PHE A 528 26.27 -51.36 0.36
N ILE A 529 25.29 -52.05 0.92
CA ILE A 529 23.87 -51.77 0.77
C ILE A 529 23.14 -51.96 2.09
N TYR A 530 22.08 -51.19 2.32
CA TYR A 530 21.17 -51.36 3.44
C TYR A 530 20.13 -52.43 3.12
N SER A 531 20.21 -53.59 3.76
CA SER A 531 19.39 -54.77 3.41
C SER A 531 18.93 -55.55 4.63
N VAL A 532 18.17 -56.61 4.37
CA VAL A 532 17.64 -57.52 5.38
C VAL A 532 18.18 -58.91 5.10
N ASP A 533 18.75 -59.53 6.12
CA ASP A 533 19.14 -60.93 6.09
C ASP A 533 17.92 -61.79 6.43
N GLN A 534 17.44 -62.56 5.45
CA GLN A 534 16.23 -63.37 5.56
C GLN A 534 16.47 -64.73 6.24
N ALA A 535 17.72 -65.10 6.52
CA ALA A 535 18.08 -66.42 7.05
C ALA A 535 18.88 -66.34 8.36
N TRP A 536 18.63 -65.34 9.21
CA TRP A 536 19.45 -65.13 10.41
C TRP A 536 19.16 -66.14 11.53
N GLN A 537 17.90 -66.22 12.01
CA GLN A 537 17.53 -67.16 13.08
C GLN A 537 16.00 -67.45 13.07
N GLY A 538 15.57 -68.51 12.38
CA GLY A 538 14.14 -68.85 12.25
C GLY A 538 13.34 -67.75 11.55
N ASP A 539 12.24 -67.29 12.17
CA ASP A 539 11.39 -66.19 11.66
C ASP A 539 11.97 -64.78 11.94
N LEU A 540 13.13 -64.69 12.59
CA LEU A 540 13.76 -63.42 12.98
C LEU A 540 14.62 -62.87 11.84
N LEU A 541 14.29 -61.65 11.40
CA LEU A 541 14.97 -60.94 10.32
C LEU A 541 16.04 -60.01 10.88
N ARG A 542 17.25 -60.01 10.31
CA ARG A 542 18.32 -59.11 10.77
C ARG A 542 18.55 -57.98 9.79
N LEU A 543 18.56 -56.77 10.32
CA LEU A 543 18.74 -55.56 9.54
C LEU A 543 20.22 -55.14 9.59
N ASN A 544 20.88 -55.09 8.42
CA ASN A 544 22.31 -54.87 8.35
C ASN A 544 22.71 -53.98 7.17
N MET A 545 23.96 -53.55 7.21
CA MET A 545 24.61 -52.86 6.11
C MET A 545 25.78 -53.73 5.65
N GLY A 546 25.75 -54.22 4.41
CA GLY A 546 26.69 -55.25 3.95
C GLY A 546 26.68 -55.43 2.43
N GLN A 547 27.21 -56.56 1.93
CA GLN A 547 27.35 -56.81 0.49
C GLN A 547 26.20 -57.65 -0.13
N GLN A 548 25.08 -57.78 0.59
CA GLN A 548 23.94 -58.61 0.19
C GLN A 548 23.22 -58.10 -1.07
N LYS A 549 22.22 -58.84 -1.55
CA LYS A 549 21.40 -58.45 -2.72
C LYS A 549 20.38 -57.35 -2.33
N PRO A 550 20.11 -56.39 -3.22
CA PRO A 550 19.09 -55.36 -2.99
C PRO A 550 17.70 -55.97 -2.83
N VAL A 551 16.97 -55.51 -1.82
CA VAL A 551 15.58 -55.89 -1.58
C VAL A 551 14.68 -54.72 -1.95
N ARG A 552 13.70 -54.94 -2.84
CA ARG A 552 12.81 -53.87 -3.35
C ARG A 552 11.89 -53.30 -2.26
N ARG A 553 11.44 -54.14 -1.33
CA ARG A 553 10.59 -53.77 -0.20
C ARG A 553 10.88 -54.68 0.99
N PHE A 554 11.09 -54.09 2.17
CA PHE A 554 11.41 -54.85 3.37
C PHE A 554 10.18 -55.67 3.82
N PRO A 555 10.34 -56.97 4.11
CA PRO A 555 9.22 -57.83 4.51
C PRO A 555 8.63 -57.42 5.86
N LYS A 556 7.35 -57.73 6.07
CA LYS A 556 6.73 -57.61 7.39
C LYS A 556 7.24 -58.76 8.26
N GLY A 557 7.66 -58.48 9.49
CA GLY A 557 8.14 -59.53 10.40
C GLY A 557 8.73 -58.98 11.69
N LEU A 558 9.29 -59.87 12.50
CA LEU A 558 10.04 -59.53 13.70
C LEU A 558 11.50 -59.26 13.31
N TYR A 559 12.02 -58.12 13.75
CA TYR A 559 13.38 -57.68 13.45
C TYR A 559 14.25 -57.60 14.70
N ASP A 560 15.52 -58.02 14.56
CA ASP A 560 16.62 -57.76 15.50
C ASP A 560 17.21 -56.35 15.34
#